data_AF-A0A356EQC8-F1
#
_entry.id   AF-A0A356EQC8-F1
#
_cell.length_a   1.000
_cell.length_b   1.000
_cell.length_c   1.000
_cell.angle_alpha   90.00
_cell.angle_beta   90.00
_cell.angle_gamma   90.00
#
_symmetry.space_group_name_H-M   'P 1'
#
loop_
_entity.id
_entity.type
_entity.pdbx_description
1 polymer ?
#
loop_
_entity_poly.entity_id
_entity_poly.type
_entity_poly.pdbx_seq_one_letter_code
_entity_poly.pdbx_strand_id
1 'polypeptide(L)'
;MKRFALLLTAFVASVGSLVPVEPSRAEIVWSGDIDPADPTTWTASTTGYVGKTADGTLTVDGDSDLLSQNGYIGYDSGASGQVTVSGTGSTWNNHDFFEVGRYGNGTLVISDGGTVTNTIVGNSNASTCIGTGYGSTGTVTVDGAGSTWNNNRALYVGRSGTGALAITGGGAVNNGYGLISFSDSTGHVTVSGDNSTWTNRDDLVVGGYGRAMLVITDGGAVSNVSAYVGNLWDSIGTVTVSGSTSTWTSSGTLYIGRYGSGRLNITDGASILADGMTYVGYDAKSTGRIDFSSGGGTLTTQSLQASPAQLTGTGTINTRGLVSDVDLAFDSLHGLQQTLTITGRPGQNITLNLDMSDPDNVGDLGAGCAGNGSLTIRDGRTVRSLQGYVGLRARSSGTVSVHGPGSTWDTSDSLTVGHRGSGTLTIAAGGKVTSESGSIGNYYGSMGIVTVEGIGSTWTNRGSLKVGGTLNVT
;
A
#
# COMPACT_ATOMS: atom_id res chain seq x y z
N MET A 1 13.40 80.27 -27.17
CA MET A 1 13.29 80.50 -25.71
C MET A 1 11.91 80.06 -25.25
N LYS A 2 11.76 78.79 -24.86
CA LYS A 2 10.55 78.24 -24.23
C LYS A 2 10.96 77.74 -22.85
N ARG A 3 10.23 78.23 -21.84
CA ARG A 3 10.49 78.04 -20.40
C ARG A 3 10.01 76.65 -19.95
N PHE A 4 10.80 76.07 -19.06
CA PHE A 4 10.55 74.83 -18.32
C PHE A 4 9.25 74.92 -17.49
N ALA A 5 8.40 73.90 -17.58
CA ALA A 5 7.34 73.62 -16.62
C ALA A 5 7.64 72.26 -15.97
N LEU A 6 7.84 72.30 -14.65
CA LEU A 6 8.11 71.18 -13.76
C LEU A 6 6.78 70.42 -13.54
N LEU A 7 6.67 69.18 -14.01
CA LEU A 7 5.52 68.32 -13.71
C LEU A 7 5.78 67.66 -12.36
N LEU A 8 5.11 68.17 -11.31
CA LEU A 8 5.04 67.53 -9.99
C LEU A 8 3.81 66.60 -10.01
N THR A 9 4.03 65.30 -10.18
CA THR A 9 2.99 64.28 -10.03
C THR A 9 2.55 64.20 -8.57
N ALA A 10 1.31 64.60 -8.29
CA ALA A 10 0.67 64.45 -6.99
C ALA A 10 0.35 62.97 -6.73
N PHE A 11 0.93 62.42 -5.67
CA PHE A 11 0.57 61.11 -5.12
C PHE A 11 -0.72 61.30 -4.32
N VAL A 12 -1.85 60.83 -4.85
CA VAL A 12 -3.11 60.74 -4.08
C VAL A 12 -3.02 59.48 -3.24
N ALA A 13 -2.66 59.64 -1.96
CA ALA A 13 -2.82 58.57 -0.98
C ALA A 13 -4.33 58.36 -0.76
N SER A 14 -4.90 57.31 -1.33
CA SER A 14 -6.19 56.81 -0.90
C SER A 14 -6.01 56.29 0.52
N VAL A 15 -6.54 57.01 1.51
CA VAL A 15 -6.72 56.49 2.85
C VAL A 15 -7.82 55.43 2.74
N GLY A 16 -7.40 54.20 2.41
CA GLY A 16 -8.25 53.04 2.62
C GLY A 16 -8.58 53.00 4.10
N SER A 17 -9.87 53.08 4.42
CA SER A 17 -10.36 52.80 5.76
C SER A 17 -9.79 51.45 6.19
N LEU A 18 -8.85 51.48 7.14
CA LEU A 18 -8.52 50.33 7.97
C LEU A 18 -9.84 49.92 8.61
N VAL A 19 -10.54 48.97 8.00
CA VAL A 19 -11.44 48.13 8.76
C VAL A 19 -10.53 47.44 9.77
N PRO A 20 -10.68 47.67 11.08
CA PRO A 20 -9.96 46.86 12.03
C PRO A 20 -10.35 45.42 11.73
N VAL A 21 -9.36 44.60 11.35
CA VAL A 21 -9.52 43.15 11.43
C VAL A 21 -9.75 42.91 12.92
N GLU A 22 -10.99 42.66 13.31
CA GLU A 22 -11.26 42.20 14.66
C GLU A 22 -10.38 40.97 14.87
N PRO A 23 -9.67 40.85 16.02
CA PRO A 23 -8.96 39.61 16.31
C PRO A 23 -9.96 38.47 16.16
N SER A 24 -9.62 37.44 15.37
CA SER A 24 -10.44 36.23 15.24
C SER A 24 -10.74 35.74 16.64
N ARG A 25 -11.97 35.96 17.11
CA ARG A 25 -12.37 35.51 18.43
C ARG A 25 -12.33 33.98 18.36
N ALA A 26 -11.63 33.33 19.27
CA ALA A 26 -11.76 31.89 19.48
C ALA A 26 -13.25 31.52 19.45
N GLU A 27 -13.63 30.68 18.48
CA GLU A 27 -15.02 30.37 18.18
C GLU A 27 -15.24 28.86 18.23
N ILE A 28 -15.59 28.39 19.42
CA ILE A 28 -16.34 27.14 19.54
C ILE A 28 -17.82 27.50 19.37
N VAL A 29 -18.39 27.17 18.22
CA VAL A 29 -19.79 27.45 17.88
C VAL A 29 -20.52 26.14 17.71
N TRP A 30 -21.70 26.02 18.30
CA TRP A 30 -22.50 24.81 18.16
C TRP A 30 -23.99 25.11 18.05
N SER A 31 -24.72 24.17 17.45
CA SER A 31 -26.18 24.22 17.35
C SER A 31 -26.78 22.81 17.30
N GLY A 32 -28.08 22.71 17.58
CA GLY A 32 -28.77 21.42 17.58
C GLY A 32 -28.37 20.51 18.75
N ASP A 33 -28.34 19.21 18.48
CA ASP A 33 -28.10 18.16 19.47
C ASP A 33 -26.60 18.00 19.79
N ILE A 34 -26.22 18.51 20.95
CA ILE A 34 -24.88 18.44 21.53
C ILE A 34 -24.99 17.90 22.95
N ASP A 35 -24.25 16.83 23.26
CA ASP A 35 -24.32 16.15 24.55
C ASP A 35 -22.92 15.77 25.06
N PRO A 36 -22.54 16.08 26.31
CA PRO A 36 -23.16 17.04 27.21
C PRO A 36 -23.31 18.42 26.56
N ALA A 37 -24.35 19.14 26.94
CA ALA A 37 -24.58 20.49 26.46
C ALA A 37 -23.35 21.38 26.76
N ASP A 38 -23.06 22.29 25.81
CA ASP A 38 -21.89 23.18 25.85
C ASP A 38 -20.52 22.46 25.72
N PRO A 39 -20.00 22.32 24.49
CA PRO A 39 -18.69 21.73 24.20
C PRO A 39 -17.52 22.43 24.90
N THR A 40 -17.64 23.71 25.27
CA THR A 40 -16.55 24.43 25.94
C THR A 40 -16.26 23.89 27.35
N THR A 41 -17.19 23.11 27.89
CA THR A 41 -17.05 22.42 29.18
C THR A 41 -16.47 21.00 29.06
N TRP A 42 -16.25 20.52 27.84
CA TRP A 42 -15.73 19.18 27.63
C TRP A 42 -14.26 19.08 28.07
N THR A 43 -13.92 17.92 28.63
CA THR A 43 -12.60 17.63 29.17
C THR A 43 -12.15 16.25 28.70
N ALA A 44 -10.90 15.88 29.03
CA ALA A 44 -10.36 14.55 28.76
C ALA A 44 -11.13 13.36 29.41
N SER A 45 -12.15 13.62 30.25
CA SER A 45 -13.06 12.60 30.79
C SER A 45 -14.48 12.67 30.21
N THR A 46 -14.75 13.64 29.33
CA THR A 46 -16.07 13.84 28.74
C THR A 46 -16.25 12.97 27.50
N THR A 47 -17.34 12.21 27.43
CA THR A 47 -17.77 11.64 26.15
C THR A 47 -18.61 12.68 25.42
N GLY A 48 -18.05 13.30 24.38
CA GLY A 48 -18.70 14.33 23.58
C GLY A 48 -19.44 13.74 22.39
N TYR A 49 -20.68 14.19 22.18
CA TYR A 49 -21.53 13.84 21.06
C TYR A 49 -21.92 15.10 20.28
N VAL A 50 -21.76 15.04 18.95
CA VAL A 50 -22.34 16.00 18.00
C VAL A 50 -23.32 15.24 17.14
N GLY A 51 -24.62 15.53 17.30
CA GLY A 51 -25.71 14.77 16.69
C GLY A 51 -25.86 13.39 17.32
N LYS A 52 -26.35 13.32 18.57
CA LYS A 52 -26.48 12.06 19.31
C LYS A 52 -27.72 11.27 18.88
N THR A 53 -28.88 11.89 19.01
CA THR A 53 -30.22 11.35 18.71
C THR A 53 -30.97 12.19 17.66
N ALA A 54 -30.54 13.43 17.45
CA ALA A 54 -31.02 14.35 16.44
C ALA A 54 -29.83 15.05 15.76
N ASP A 55 -30.10 16.04 14.91
CA ASP A 55 -29.05 16.73 14.17
C ASP A 55 -28.30 17.73 15.06
N GLY A 56 -26.96 17.75 14.97
CA GLY A 56 -26.09 18.67 15.70
C GLY A 56 -24.91 19.15 14.87
N THR A 57 -24.46 20.38 15.13
CA THR A 57 -23.33 21.01 14.44
C THR A 57 -22.34 21.58 15.43
N LEU A 58 -21.04 21.50 15.13
CA LEU A 58 -19.95 22.06 15.92
C LEU A 58 -18.87 22.64 15.00
N THR A 59 -18.41 23.85 15.30
CA THR A 59 -17.24 24.48 14.68
C THR A 59 -16.24 24.78 15.78
N VAL A 60 -14.97 24.45 15.55
CA VAL A 60 -13.81 24.80 16.38
C VAL A 60 -12.85 25.60 15.51
N ASP A 61 -12.78 26.91 15.76
CA ASP A 61 -11.99 27.86 14.97
C ASP A 61 -11.31 28.93 15.86
N GLY A 62 -10.45 29.75 15.27
CA GLY A 62 -9.81 30.90 15.92
C GLY A 62 -8.86 30.52 17.05
N ASP A 63 -7.97 29.55 16.80
CA ASP A 63 -7.00 29.03 17.78
C ASP A 63 -7.65 28.33 19.00
N SER A 64 -8.91 27.87 18.88
CA SER A 64 -9.63 27.20 19.97
C SER A 64 -9.12 25.78 20.24
N ASP A 65 -9.10 25.34 21.49
CA ASP A 65 -8.78 23.95 21.88
C ASP A 65 -10.01 23.28 22.52
N LEU A 66 -10.44 22.17 21.93
CA LEU A 66 -11.52 21.33 22.42
C LEU A 66 -10.97 19.98 22.87
N LEU A 67 -11.39 19.50 24.04
CA LEU A 67 -10.96 18.24 24.62
C LEU A 67 -12.14 17.30 24.86
N SER A 68 -11.96 16.01 24.58
CA SER A 68 -12.89 14.94 24.97
C SER A 68 -12.16 13.65 25.32
N GLN A 69 -12.76 12.83 26.17
CA GLN A 69 -12.39 11.42 26.28
C GLN A 69 -12.73 10.69 24.98
N ASN A 70 -14.01 10.72 24.60
CA ASN A 70 -14.53 10.10 23.40
C ASN A 70 -15.19 11.17 22.53
N GLY A 71 -15.02 11.09 21.21
CA GLY A 71 -15.70 11.96 20.26
C GLY A 71 -16.61 11.15 19.33
N TYR A 72 -17.90 11.50 19.32
CA TYR A 72 -18.87 10.88 18.42
C TYR A 72 -19.54 11.94 17.57
N ILE A 73 -19.60 11.71 16.25
CA ILE A 73 -20.25 12.59 15.28
C ILE A 73 -21.31 11.77 14.54
N GLY A 74 -22.59 12.04 14.72
CA GLY A 74 -23.69 11.23 14.16
C GLY A 74 -23.77 9.85 14.81
N TYR A 75 -24.29 9.81 16.03
CA TYR A 75 -24.22 8.62 16.89
C TYR A 75 -25.33 7.60 16.61
N ASP A 76 -26.60 7.94 16.85
CA ASP A 76 -27.73 7.02 16.68
C ASP A 76 -28.31 7.00 15.27
N SER A 77 -29.07 5.94 14.96
CA SER A 77 -29.76 5.82 13.67
C SER A 77 -30.71 6.99 13.44
N GLY A 78 -30.59 7.64 12.27
CA GLY A 78 -31.37 8.82 11.90
C GLY A 78 -30.82 10.15 12.40
N ALA A 79 -29.80 10.16 13.27
CA ALA A 79 -29.12 11.38 13.73
C ALA A 79 -28.00 11.79 12.76
N SER A 80 -27.77 13.10 12.61
CA SER A 80 -26.66 13.65 11.84
C SER A 80 -25.76 14.56 12.66
N GLY A 81 -24.46 14.28 12.68
CA GLY A 81 -23.45 15.17 13.26
C GLY A 81 -22.59 15.82 12.19
N GLN A 82 -22.32 17.11 12.33
CA GLN A 82 -21.39 17.83 11.47
C GLN A 82 -20.38 18.61 12.30
N VAL A 83 -19.09 18.37 12.08
CA VAL A 83 -18.01 19.08 12.76
C VAL A 83 -17.06 19.72 11.77
N THR A 84 -16.67 20.97 12.01
CA THR A 84 -15.57 21.65 11.32
C THR A 84 -14.50 22.04 12.34
N VAL A 85 -13.25 21.68 12.09
CA VAL A 85 -12.08 22.15 12.83
C VAL A 85 -11.20 22.90 11.83
N SER A 86 -11.25 24.23 11.89
CA SER A 86 -10.62 25.11 10.91
C SER A 86 -9.69 26.12 11.57
N GLY A 87 -8.79 26.69 10.79
CA GLY A 87 -7.87 27.73 11.26
C GLY A 87 -6.65 27.16 11.96
N THR A 88 -5.50 27.81 11.75
CA THR A 88 -4.26 27.48 12.43
C THR A 88 -4.47 27.54 13.94
N GLY A 89 -3.87 26.61 14.69
CA GLY A 89 -3.96 26.56 16.15
C GLY A 89 -5.26 25.98 16.70
N SER A 90 -6.32 25.88 15.90
CA SER A 90 -7.56 25.26 16.33
C SER A 90 -7.42 23.75 16.42
N THR A 91 -7.80 23.17 17.57
CA THR A 91 -7.61 21.75 17.84
C THR A 91 -8.83 21.05 18.45
N TRP A 92 -9.01 19.78 18.09
CA TRP A 92 -9.89 18.86 18.82
C TRP A 92 -9.14 17.59 19.22
N ASN A 93 -8.93 17.44 20.53
CA ASN A 93 -8.12 16.40 21.15
C ASN A 93 -9.01 15.36 21.86
N ASN A 94 -8.96 14.12 21.37
CA ASN A 94 -9.74 12.97 21.84
C ASN A 94 -8.81 11.92 22.46
N HIS A 95 -9.19 11.31 23.60
CA HIS A 95 -8.30 10.43 24.37
C HIS A 95 -8.62 8.92 24.30
N ASP A 96 -9.70 8.54 23.62
CA ASP A 96 -10.11 7.13 23.47
C ASP A 96 -10.90 6.92 22.16
N PHE A 97 -12.19 6.56 22.19
CA PHE A 97 -12.94 6.33 20.96
C PHE A 97 -13.17 7.62 20.17
N PHE A 98 -12.98 7.54 18.84
CA PHE A 98 -13.38 8.60 17.93
C PHE A 98 -14.12 8.00 16.74
N GLU A 99 -15.40 8.30 16.60
CA GLU A 99 -16.23 7.72 15.54
C GLU A 99 -17.04 8.77 14.80
N VAL A 100 -16.93 8.74 13.47
CA VAL A 100 -17.68 9.58 12.55
C VAL A 100 -18.70 8.70 11.84
N GLY A 101 -19.98 8.85 12.18
CA GLY A 101 -21.10 8.04 11.73
C GLY A 101 -21.12 6.67 12.41
N ARG A 102 -21.57 6.58 13.67
CA ARG A 102 -21.56 5.31 14.43
C ARG A 102 -22.73 4.38 14.11
N TYR A 103 -23.93 4.93 13.99
CA TYR A 103 -25.14 4.28 13.48
C TYR A 103 -25.97 5.27 12.64
N GLY A 104 -25.67 6.58 12.74
CA GLY A 104 -26.23 7.65 11.93
C GLY A 104 -25.26 8.19 10.88
N ASN A 105 -25.35 9.49 10.60
CA ASN A 105 -24.55 10.18 9.59
C ASN A 105 -23.56 11.14 10.26
N GLY A 106 -22.26 10.92 10.10
CA GLY A 106 -21.23 11.81 10.63
C GLY A 106 -20.44 12.50 9.52
N THR A 107 -20.16 13.78 9.69
CA THR A 107 -19.27 14.55 8.82
C THR A 107 -18.25 15.30 9.66
N LEU A 108 -16.97 15.16 9.32
CA LEU A 108 -15.86 15.94 9.90
C LEU A 108 -15.09 16.62 8.78
N VAL A 109 -14.86 17.92 8.92
CA VAL A 109 -13.97 18.70 8.06
C VAL A 109 -12.83 19.25 8.92
N ILE A 110 -11.60 19.04 8.46
CA ILE A 110 -10.38 19.63 9.04
C ILE A 110 -9.76 20.48 7.94
N SER A 111 -9.71 21.80 8.12
CA SER A 111 -9.27 22.73 7.09
C SER A 111 -8.39 23.86 7.62
N ASP A 112 -7.76 24.61 6.71
CA ASP A 112 -7.10 25.89 7.01
C ASP A 112 -6.07 25.86 8.17
N GLY A 113 -5.40 24.72 8.38
CA GLY A 113 -4.42 24.55 9.46
C GLY A 113 -4.97 23.95 10.76
N GLY A 114 -6.26 23.58 10.79
CA GLY A 114 -6.90 22.92 11.92
C GLY A 114 -6.31 21.54 12.21
N THR A 115 -6.39 21.09 13.46
CA THR A 115 -5.82 19.79 13.86
C THR A 115 -6.79 18.96 14.70
N VAL A 116 -7.01 17.70 14.31
CA VAL A 116 -7.68 16.72 15.16
C VAL A 116 -6.66 15.71 15.64
N THR A 117 -6.66 15.40 16.94
CA THR A 117 -5.76 14.40 17.51
C THR A 117 -6.56 13.36 18.28
N ASN A 118 -6.31 12.08 18.00
CA ASN A 118 -6.85 10.94 18.73
C ASN A 118 -5.69 10.22 19.41
N THR A 119 -5.54 10.44 20.72
CA THR A 119 -4.50 9.85 21.56
C THR A 119 -5.11 8.78 22.44
N ILE A 120 -5.14 7.55 21.97
CA ILE A 120 -5.64 6.43 22.76
C ILE A 120 -4.57 6.00 23.77
N VAL A 121 -4.88 6.13 25.05
CA VAL A 121 -3.99 5.83 26.18
C VAL A 121 -4.23 4.43 26.77
N GLY A 122 -3.18 3.80 27.31
CA GLY A 122 -3.28 2.50 28.00
C GLY A 122 -3.47 1.30 27.08
N ASN A 123 -4.09 0.21 27.57
CA ASN A 123 -4.37 -1.01 26.81
C ASN A 123 -5.83 -1.08 26.32
N SER A 124 -6.49 0.07 26.08
CA SER A 124 -7.88 0.09 25.61
C SER A 124 -8.01 -0.62 24.25
N ASN A 125 -9.18 -1.16 23.92
CA ASN A 125 -9.47 -1.69 22.58
C ASN A 125 -10.09 -0.61 21.67
N ALA A 126 -9.94 0.68 22.02
CA ALA A 126 -10.56 1.75 21.27
C ALA A 126 -9.98 1.86 19.86
N SER A 127 -10.83 2.35 18.97
CA SER A 127 -10.59 2.43 17.54
C SER A 127 -11.11 3.75 17.02
N THR A 128 -10.39 4.34 16.06
CA THR A 128 -10.87 5.48 15.29
C THR A 128 -11.60 4.95 14.07
N CYS A 129 -12.88 5.29 13.91
CA CYS A 129 -13.73 4.72 12.85
C CYS A 129 -14.46 5.80 12.04
N ILE A 130 -14.60 5.56 10.74
CA ILE A 130 -15.46 6.32 9.83
C ILE A 130 -16.49 5.34 9.27
N GLY A 131 -17.78 5.54 9.53
CA GLY A 131 -18.85 4.63 9.14
C GLY A 131 -18.84 3.32 9.93
N THR A 132 -19.18 3.39 11.22
CA THR A 132 -19.39 2.21 12.09
C THR A 132 -20.83 1.74 11.98
N GLY A 133 -21.13 0.45 12.11
CA GLY A 133 -22.53 -0.03 12.14
C GLY A 133 -23.25 -0.09 10.78
N TYR A 134 -24.29 -0.93 10.68
CA TYR A 134 -25.03 -1.13 9.43
C TYR A 134 -25.88 0.09 9.05
N GLY A 135 -25.80 0.52 7.79
CA GLY A 135 -26.59 1.64 7.26
C GLY A 135 -26.09 3.02 7.62
N SER A 136 -25.03 3.14 8.43
CA SER A 136 -24.41 4.42 8.76
C SER A 136 -23.56 4.97 7.61
N THR A 137 -23.32 6.28 7.65
CA THR A 137 -22.37 6.96 6.77
C THR A 137 -21.44 7.84 7.59
N GLY A 138 -20.14 7.63 7.46
CA GLY A 138 -19.13 8.54 7.98
C GLY A 138 -18.36 9.19 6.83
N THR A 139 -18.12 10.49 6.93
CA THR A 139 -17.30 11.23 5.97
C THR A 139 -16.30 12.11 6.71
N VAL A 140 -15.04 12.07 6.28
CA VAL A 140 -13.98 12.93 6.82
C VAL A 140 -13.24 13.58 5.65
N THR A 141 -13.02 14.89 5.74
CA THR A 141 -12.19 15.65 4.81
C THR A 141 -11.06 16.32 5.58
N VAL A 142 -9.82 16.15 5.13
CA VAL A 142 -8.63 16.85 5.65
C VAL A 142 -8.03 17.62 4.48
N ASP A 143 -8.31 18.92 4.42
CA ASP A 143 -8.03 19.76 3.26
C ASP A 143 -7.16 20.97 3.61
N GLY A 144 -6.27 21.35 2.71
CA GLY A 144 -5.42 22.53 2.88
C GLY A 144 -4.12 22.27 3.65
N ALA A 145 -3.11 23.06 3.33
CA ALA A 145 -1.78 22.95 3.92
C ALA A 145 -1.82 23.18 5.44
N GLY A 146 -1.18 22.29 6.20
CA GLY A 146 -1.13 22.37 7.66
C GLY A 146 -2.34 21.77 8.38
N SER A 147 -3.41 21.42 7.66
CA SER A 147 -4.55 20.70 8.24
C SER A 147 -4.13 19.26 8.55
N THR A 148 -4.29 18.82 9.80
CA THR A 148 -3.80 17.50 10.21
C THR A 148 -4.81 16.67 11.00
N TRP A 149 -4.80 15.37 10.75
CA TRP A 149 -5.44 14.38 11.60
C TRP A 149 -4.41 13.38 12.14
N ASN A 150 -4.16 13.44 13.44
CA ASN A 150 -3.19 12.60 14.12
C ASN A 150 -3.88 11.54 14.96
N ASN A 151 -3.91 10.30 14.47
CA ASN A 151 -4.38 9.14 15.21
C ASN A 151 -3.16 8.31 15.65
N ASN A 152 -3.09 7.87 16.90
CA ASN A 152 -1.95 7.08 17.37
C ASN A 152 -2.14 5.55 17.23
N ARG A 153 -3.29 5.09 16.69
CA ARG A 153 -3.63 3.66 16.54
C ARG A 153 -4.27 3.32 15.20
N ALA A 154 -5.14 2.31 15.18
CA ALA A 154 -5.87 1.87 14.01
C ALA A 154 -6.88 2.92 13.55
N LEU A 155 -6.94 3.16 12.24
CA LEU A 155 -7.98 3.92 11.56
C LEU A 155 -8.77 2.97 10.66
N TYR A 156 -10.07 2.84 10.92
CA TYR A 156 -10.99 2.03 10.13
C TYR A 156 -11.88 2.92 9.26
N VAL A 157 -11.83 2.73 7.94
CA VAL A 157 -12.68 3.44 6.99
C VAL A 157 -13.71 2.47 6.41
N GLY A 158 -14.96 2.60 6.82
CA GLY A 158 -16.03 1.65 6.54
C GLY A 158 -15.90 0.41 7.43
N ARG A 159 -16.20 0.50 8.73
CA ARG A 159 -16.06 -0.66 9.63
C ARG A 159 -17.23 -1.65 9.52
N SER A 160 -18.44 -1.15 9.29
CA SER A 160 -19.62 -1.98 8.98
C SER A 160 -20.67 -1.21 8.17
N GLY A 161 -20.51 0.12 8.04
CA GLY A 161 -21.32 0.99 7.19
C GLY A 161 -20.51 1.51 6.01
N THR A 162 -20.83 2.74 5.58
CA THR A 162 -20.08 3.42 4.52
C THR A 162 -19.12 4.43 5.12
N GLY A 163 -17.82 4.29 4.87
CA GLY A 163 -16.81 5.26 5.31
C GLY A 163 -16.10 5.91 4.13
N ALA A 164 -15.96 7.23 4.17
CA ALA A 164 -15.19 7.99 3.19
C ALA A 164 -14.18 8.92 3.88
N LEU A 165 -12.94 8.90 3.39
CA LEU A 165 -11.87 9.83 3.80
C LEU A 165 -11.28 10.50 2.57
N ALA A 166 -11.29 11.83 2.55
CA ALA A 166 -10.61 12.64 1.55
C ALA A 166 -9.45 13.42 2.21
N ILE A 167 -8.27 13.35 1.62
CA ILE A 167 -7.07 14.06 2.04
C ILE A 167 -6.60 14.88 0.84
N THR A 168 -6.75 16.20 0.91
CA THR A 168 -6.59 17.10 -0.24
C THR A 168 -5.83 18.37 0.11
N GLY A 169 -5.40 19.13 -0.91
CA GLY A 169 -4.87 20.48 -0.75
C GLY A 169 -3.62 20.62 0.14
N GLY A 170 -2.84 19.56 0.34
CA GLY A 170 -1.70 19.55 1.28
C GLY A 170 -2.03 19.11 2.71
N GLY A 171 -3.24 18.59 2.97
CA GLY A 171 -3.63 18.02 4.25
C GLY A 171 -2.90 16.71 4.58
N ALA A 172 -2.80 16.38 5.86
CA ALA A 172 -2.06 15.20 6.33
C ALA A 172 -2.86 14.34 7.32
N VAL A 173 -2.86 13.02 7.10
CA VAL A 173 -3.41 12.03 8.04
C VAL A 173 -2.32 11.07 8.47
N ASN A 174 -2.21 10.86 9.78
CA ASN A 174 -1.25 9.95 10.39
C ASN A 174 -1.97 8.93 11.26
N ASN A 175 -1.70 7.64 11.09
CA ASN A 175 -2.20 6.58 11.96
C ASN A 175 -1.15 5.47 12.18
N GLY A 176 -1.42 4.57 13.13
CA GLY A 176 -0.65 3.35 13.30
C GLY A 176 -0.97 2.38 12.16
N TYR A 177 -2.08 1.67 12.28
CA TYR A 177 -2.57 0.68 11.33
C TYR A 177 -3.74 1.21 10.50
N GLY A 178 -3.75 1.01 9.18
CA GLY A 178 -4.82 1.47 8.29
C GLY A 178 -5.66 0.32 7.78
N LEU A 179 -6.99 0.40 7.90
CA LEU A 179 -7.89 -0.60 7.32
C LEU A 179 -9.07 0.06 6.61
N ILE A 180 -9.18 -0.21 5.31
CA ILE A 180 -10.31 0.18 4.48
C ILE A 180 -11.21 -1.04 4.27
N SER A 181 -12.46 -0.92 4.71
CA SER A 181 -13.52 -1.93 4.74
C SER A 181 -13.27 -3.14 5.66
N PHE A 182 -14.11 -3.25 6.69
CA PHE A 182 -14.25 -4.41 7.57
C PHE A 182 -15.67 -5.00 7.41
N SER A 183 -15.82 -6.32 7.29
CA SER A 183 -17.05 -7.03 6.87
C SER A 183 -17.61 -6.58 5.50
N ASP A 184 -18.90 -6.77 5.22
CA ASP A 184 -19.61 -6.45 3.95
C ASP A 184 -19.81 -4.94 3.71
N SER A 185 -18.91 -4.12 4.24
CA SER A 185 -18.94 -2.65 4.18
C SER A 185 -18.31 -2.09 2.91
N THR A 186 -18.46 -0.77 2.72
CA THR A 186 -17.73 -0.02 1.70
C THR A 186 -16.85 1.03 2.37
N GLY A 187 -15.55 0.97 2.08
CA GLY A 187 -14.58 1.98 2.49
C GLY A 187 -13.93 2.64 1.28
N HIS A 188 -13.86 3.97 1.29
CA HIS A 188 -13.26 4.76 0.23
C HIS A 188 -12.28 5.78 0.79
N VAL A 189 -11.05 5.81 0.28
CA VAL A 189 -10.05 6.80 0.64
C VAL A 189 -9.49 7.46 -0.61
N THR A 190 -9.38 8.79 -0.61
CA THR A 190 -8.71 9.58 -1.65
C THR A 190 -7.61 10.42 -1.04
N VAL A 191 -6.43 10.37 -1.65
CA VAL A 191 -5.28 11.22 -1.35
C VAL A 191 -4.92 11.93 -2.65
N SER A 192 -5.25 13.21 -2.76
CA SER A 192 -5.11 13.98 -4.00
C SER A 192 -4.52 15.37 -3.74
N GLY A 193 -3.65 15.84 -4.63
CA GLY A 193 -3.01 17.14 -4.50
C GLY A 193 -1.58 17.06 -3.95
N ASP A 194 -0.75 18.01 -4.37
CA ASP A 194 0.63 18.10 -3.92
C ASP A 194 0.72 18.20 -2.39
N ASN A 195 1.64 17.43 -1.80
CA ASN A 195 1.86 17.33 -0.35
C ASN A 195 0.69 16.78 0.48
N SER A 196 -0.39 16.32 -0.14
CA SER A 196 -1.41 15.56 0.57
C SER A 196 -0.86 14.19 0.95
N THR A 197 -0.89 13.86 2.24
CA THR A 197 -0.22 12.66 2.76
C THR A 197 -1.13 11.79 3.61
N TRP A 198 -0.98 10.47 3.44
CA TRP A 198 -1.49 9.48 4.38
C TRP A 198 -0.38 8.55 4.84
N THR A 199 -0.01 8.65 6.11
CA THR A 199 1.08 7.87 6.71
C THR A 199 0.53 6.85 7.70
N ASN A 200 0.80 5.57 7.42
CA ASN A 200 0.53 4.46 8.32
C ASN A 200 1.87 3.98 8.91
N ARG A 201 2.03 4.03 10.23
CA ARG A 201 3.28 3.58 10.90
C ARG A 201 3.41 2.06 11.01
N ASP A 202 2.34 1.35 10.65
CA ASP A 202 2.23 -0.11 10.57
C ASP A 202 1.58 -0.47 9.22
N ASP A 203 0.93 -1.62 9.13
CA ASP A 203 0.35 -2.14 7.92
C ASP A 203 -0.85 -1.30 7.39
N LEU A 204 -0.99 -1.29 6.06
CA LEU A 204 -2.15 -0.78 5.35
C LEU A 204 -2.91 -1.92 4.66
N VAL A 205 -4.20 -2.07 4.99
CA VAL A 205 -5.08 -3.07 4.38
C VAL A 205 -6.19 -2.39 3.60
N VAL A 206 -6.21 -2.64 2.29
CA VAL A 206 -7.27 -2.19 1.37
C VAL A 206 -8.12 -3.40 1.00
N GLY A 207 -9.30 -3.51 1.61
CA GLY A 207 -10.22 -4.62 1.39
C GLY A 207 -9.87 -5.76 2.33
N GLY A 208 -10.04 -5.52 3.63
CA GLY A 208 -9.78 -6.51 4.67
C GLY A 208 -10.75 -7.68 4.56
N TYR A 209 -12.04 -7.38 4.67
CA TYR A 209 -13.13 -8.37 4.64
C TYR A 209 -14.24 -8.01 3.63
N GLY A 210 -14.27 -6.77 3.12
CA GLY A 210 -15.28 -6.28 2.18
C GLY A 210 -14.68 -5.62 0.95
N ARG A 211 -15.36 -4.58 0.46
CA ARG A 211 -14.99 -3.85 -0.75
C ARG A 211 -14.35 -2.51 -0.38
N ALA A 212 -13.12 -2.32 -0.80
CA ALA A 212 -12.36 -1.12 -0.51
C ALA A 212 -11.74 -0.51 -1.76
N MET A 213 -11.67 0.81 -1.76
CA MET A 213 -10.98 1.58 -2.77
C MET A 213 -10.08 2.64 -2.14
N LEU A 214 -8.83 2.68 -2.59
CA LEU A 214 -7.86 3.74 -2.32
C LEU A 214 -7.44 4.38 -3.65
N VAL A 215 -7.56 5.70 -3.73
CA VAL A 215 -7.14 6.50 -4.89
C VAL A 215 -6.04 7.46 -4.43
N ILE A 216 -4.90 7.41 -5.10
CA ILE A 216 -3.76 8.30 -4.88
C ILE A 216 -3.52 9.03 -6.20
N THR A 217 -3.70 10.35 -6.23
CA THR A 217 -3.62 11.09 -7.49
C THR A 217 -3.13 12.52 -7.32
N ASP A 218 -2.93 13.24 -8.42
CA ASP A 218 -2.55 14.66 -8.47
C ASP A 218 -1.43 15.08 -7.49
N GLY A 219 -0.39 14.24 -7.32
CA GLY A 219 0.73 14.52 -6.40
C GLY A 219 0.56 14.03 -4.96
N GLY A 220 -0.55 13.35 -4.65
CA GLY A 220 -0.77 12.72 -3.35
C GLY A 220 0.23 11.59 -3.05
N ALA A 221 0.52 11.38 -1.77
CA ALA A 221 1.49 10.39 -1.30
C ALA A 221 0.94 9.52 -0.16
N VAL A 222 1.16 8.20 -0.23
CA VAL A 222 0.81 7.25 0.82
C VAL A 222 2.04 6.46 1.27
N SER A 223 2.18 6.22 2.56
CA SER A 223 3.20 5.33 3.11
C SER A 223 2.66 4.36 4.17
N ASN A 224 3.28 3.17 4.23
CA ASN A 224 2.98 2.12 5.20
C ASN A 224 4.19 1.19 5.43
N VAL A 225 4.08 0.29 6.43
CA VAL A 225 5.05 -0.80 6.62
C VAL A 225 4.82 -1.90 5.60
N SER A 226 3.83 -2.79 5.80
CA SER A 226 3.40 -3.74 4.75
C SER A 226 2.01 -3.42 4.24
N ALA A 227 1.71 -3.83 3.01
CA ALA A 227 0.47 -3.52 2.34
C ALA A 227 -0.25 -4.77 1.86
N TYR A 228 -1.58 -4.79 2.02
CA TYR A 228 -2.44 -5.88 1.58
C TYR A 228 -3.64 -5.33 0.82
N VAL A 229 -3.71 -5.63 -0.48
CA VAL A 229 -4.82 -5.26 -1.35
C VAL A 229 -5.63 -6.52 -1.63
N GLY A 230 -6.86 -6.61 -1.12
CA GLY A 230 -7.66 -7.84 -1.17
C GLY A 230 -7.07 -8.92 -0.26
N ASN A 231 -7.11 -8.68 1.06
CA ASN A 231 -6.38 -9.47 2.04
C ASN A 231 -7.01 -10.85 2.30
N LEU A 232 -8.30 -10.91 2.64
CA LEU A 232 -8.97 -12.13 3.11
C LEU A 232 -9.90 -12.74 2.05
N TRP A 233 -10.44 -13.93 2.31
CA TRP A 233 -11.38 -14.59 1.39
C TRP A 233 -12.58 -13.71 1.06
N ASP A 234 -12.99 -13.72 -0.20
CA ASP A 234 -14.06 -12.92 -0.80
C ASP A 234 -13.92 -11.39 -0.69
N SER A 235 -12.86 -10.88 -0.05
CA SER A 235 -12.59 -9.44 0.00
C SER A 235 -12.08 -8.91 -1.33
N ILE A 236 -12.43 -7.66 -1.64
CA ILE A 236 -12.02 -6.98 -2.88
C ILE A 236 -11.34 -5.67 -2.51
N GLY A 237 -10.04 -5.60 -2.75
CA GLY A 237 -9.25 -4.38 -2.63
C GLY A 237 -8.90 -3.81 -4.00
N THR A 238 -9.12 -2.51 -4.21
CA THR A 238 -8.61 -1.79 -5.38
C THR A 238 -7.79 -0.59 -4.95
N VAL A 239 -6.57 -0.48 -5.44
CA VAL A 239 -5.73 0.71 -5.29
C VAL A 239 -5.46 1.28 -6.67
N THR A 240 -5.60 2.59 -6.83
CA THR A 240 -5.21 3.33 -8.04
C THR A 240 -4.20 4.38 -7.65
N VAL A 241 -3.04 4.39 -8.30
CA VAL A 241 -2.03 5.44 -8.19
C VAL A 241 -1.86 6.07 -9.57
N SER A 242 -2.20 7.35 -9.70
CA SER A 242 -2.21 8.04 -11.00
C SER A 242 -1.57 9.42 -10.95
N GLY A 243 -0.68 9.70 -11.89
CA GLY A 243 -0.01 10.98 -12.05
C GLY A 243 1.46 10.89 -11.68
N SER A 244 2.32 11.59 -12.44
CA SER A 244 3.78 11.42 -12.38
C SER A 244 4.43 11.81 -11.05
N THR A 245 3.72 12.56 -10.22
CA THR A 245 4.16 12.98 -8.87
C THR A 245 3.46 12.20 -7.76
N SER A 246 2.47 11.36 -8.09
CA SER A 246 1.78 10.52 -7.11
C SER A 246 2.60 9.31 -6.74
N THR A 247 2.68 9.04 -5.43
CA THR A 247 3.57 8.01 -4.88
C THR A 247 2.89 7.11 -3.88
N TRP A 248 3.30 5.85 -3.86
CA TRP A 248 2.99 4.92 -2.78
C TRP A 248 4.25 4.15 -2.36
N THR A 249 4.62 4.28 -1.09
CA THR A 249 5.78 3.58 -0.52
C THR A 249 5.34 2.57 0.54
N SER A 250 5.74 1.31 0.36
CA SER A 250 5.63 0.24 1.36
C SER A 250 7.04 -0.18 1.74
N SER A 251 7.45 0.04 2.99
CA SER A 251 8.82 -0.32 3.45
C SER A 251 9.02 -1.82 3.67
N GLY A 252 7.94 -2.58 3.62
CA GLY A 252 7.90 -4.03 3.72
C GLY A 252 7.24 -4.68 2.50
N THR A 253 6.51 -5.76 2.75
CA THR A 253 5.92 -6.59 1.67
C THR A 253 4.65 -5.97 1.11
N LEU A 254 4.47 -6.07 -0.21
CA LEU A 254 3.24 -5.69 -0.91
C LEU A 254 2.51 -6.95 -1.42
N TYR A 255 1.32 -7.21 -0.89
CA TYR A 255 0.44 -8.27 -1.37
C TYR A 255 -0.69 -7.70 -2.22
N ILE A 256 -0.77 -8.14 -3.48
CA ILE A 256 -1.89 -7.88 -4.37
C ILE A 256 -2.68 -9.17 -4.53
N GLY A 257 -3.79 -9.29 -3.79
CA GLY A 257 -4.59 -10.50 -3.66
C GLY A 257 -3.88 -11.54 -2.82
N ARG A 258 -3.91 -11.42 -1.49
CA ARG A 258 -3.26 -12.40 -0.59
C ARG A 258 -4.09 -13.68 -0.51
N TYR A 259 -5.31 -13.56 -0.01
CA TYR A 259 -6.32 -14.62 -0.01
C TYR A 259 -7.58 -14.23 -0.79
N GLY A 260 -7.80 -12.92 -1.01
CA GLY A 260 -8.94 -12.36 -1.73
C GLY A 260 -8.62 -11.90 -3.15
N SER A 261 -9.35 -10.88 -3.61
CA SER A 261 -9.14 -10.22 -4.90
C SER A 261 -8.49 -8.85 -4.74
N GLY A 262 -7.25 -8.72 -5.20
CA GLY A 262 -6.51 -7.46 -5.21
C GLY A 262 -6.28 -6.93 -6.62
N ARG A 263 -6.57 -5.65 -6.82
CA ARG A 263 -6.23 -4.92 -8.05
C ARG A 263 -5.39 -3.69 -7.72
N LEU A 264 -4.26 -3.55 -8.39
CA LEU A 264 -3.42 -2.36 -8.35
C LEU A 264 -3.36 -1.73 -9.74
N ASN A 265 -3.82 -0.50 -9.87
CA ASN A 265 -3.69 0.29 -11.10
C ASN A 265 -2.57 1.32 -10.92
N ILE A 266 -1.66 1.40 -11.89
CA ILE A 266 -0.54 2.35 -11.90
C ILE A 266 -0.60 3.09 -13.23
N THR A 267 -0.88 4.39 -13.20
CA THR A 267 -1.23 5.16 -14.40
C THR A 267 -0.57 6.53 -14.43
N ASP A 268 -0.57 7.14 -15.62
CA ASP A 268 -0.11 8.51 -15.85
C ASP A 268 1.27 8.82 -15.26
N GLY A 269 2.18 7.85 -15.28
CA GLY A 269 3.56 7.98 -14.83
C GLY A 269 3.76 7.81 -13.32
N ALA A 270 2.75 7.37 -12.57
CA ALA A 270 2.85 7.16 -11.12
C ALA A 270 3.98 6.20 -10.71
N SER A 271 4.47 6.37 -9.47
CA SER A 271 5.58 5.60 -8.92
C SER A 271 5.18 4.86 -7.65
N ILE A 272 5.49 3.57 -7.58
CA ILE A 272 5.31 2.74 -6.39
C ILE A 272 6.64 2.11 -6.00
N LEU A 273 6.98 2.19 -4.72
CA LEU A 273 8.13 1.54 -4.12
C LEU A 273 7.67 0.52 -3.08
N ALA A 274 8.06 -0.74 -3.26
CA ALA A 274 7.94 -1.79 -2.26
C ALA A 274 9.35 -2.27 -1.88
N ASP A 275 9.87 -1.84 -0.74
CA ASP A 275 11.23 -2.21 -0.31
C ASP A 275 11.36 -3.72 -0.03
N GLY A 276 10.24 -4.41 0.18
CA GLY A 276 10.16 -5.87 0.28
C GLY A 276 9.67 -6.56 -0.99
N MET A 277 9.19 -7.79 -0.79
CA MET A 277 8.62 -8.64 -1.84
C MET A 277 7.29 -8.06 -2.36
N THR A 278 7.03 -8.20 -3.66
CA THR A 278 5.69 -8.02 -4.23
C THR A 278 5.12 -9.37 -4.67
N TYR A 279 4.02 -9.77 -4.03
CA TYR A 279 3.28 -10.99 -4.40
C TYR A 279 2.00 -10.61 -5.17
N VAL A 280 1.81 -11.21 -6.34
CA VAL A 280 0.58 -11.04 -7.12
C VAL A 280 -0.18 -12.36 -7.15
N GLY A 281 -1.33 -12.41 -6.48
CA GLY A 281 -2.19 -13.61 -6.32
C GLY A 281 -1.50 -14.70 -5.51
N TYR A 282 -1.36 -14.51 -4.20
CA TYR A 282 -0.51 -15.33 -3.34
C TYR A 282 -1.06 -16.75 -3.08
N ASP A 283 -2.31 -16.87 -2.66
CA ASP A 283 -2.94 -18.16 -2.31
C ASP A 283 -3.73 -18.78 -3.48
N ALA A 284 -4.03 -20.09 -3.40
CA ALA A 284 -4.55 -20.89 -4.51
C ALA A 284 -5.90 -20.45 -5.08
N LYS A 285 -6.70 -19.71 -4.31
CA LYS A 285 -8.00 -19.13 -4.73
C LYS A 285 -7.98 -17.61 -4.84
N SER A 286 -6.87 -16.98 -4.51
CA SER A 286 -6.74 -15.53 -4.58
C SER A 286 -6.64 -15.07 -6.03
N THR A 287 -7.03 -13.83 -6.30
CA THR A 287 -6.79 -13.17 -7.59
C THR A 287 -6.02 -11.89 -7.34
N GLY A 288 -4.85 -11.77 -7.96
CA GLY A 288 -4.04 -10.56 -7.94
C GLY A 288 -3.83 -10.07 -9.36
N ARG A 289 -3.94 -8.75 -9.58
CA ARG A 289 -3.61 -8.11 -10.85
C ARG A 289 -2.96 -6.75 -10.65
N ILE A 290 -1.91 -6.49 -11.43
CA ILE A 290 -1.31 -5.17 -11.58
C ILE A 290 -1.59 -4.68 -13.01
N ASP A 291 -2.12 -3.46 -13.13
CA ASP A 291 -2.56 -2.88 -14.38
C ASP A 291 -1.87 -1.53 -14.63
N PHE A 292 -0.95 -1.50 -15.59
CA PHE A 292 -0.24 -0.30 -16.02
C PHE A 292 -1.01 0.34 -17.18
N SER A 293 -2.16 0.96 -16.91
CA SER A 293 -3.04 1.44 -18.01
C SER A 293 -2.54 2.75 -18.65
N SER A 294 -3.41 3.70 -19.02
CA SER A 294 -2.98 4.90 -19.79
C SER A 294 -1.82 5.64 -19.10
N GLY A 295 -0.86 6.11 -19.91
CA GLY A 295 0.32 6.82 -19.42
C GLY A 295 1.36 5.97 -18.67
N GLY A 296 1.04 4.71 -18.36
CA GLY A 296 1.90 3.76 -17.66
C GLY A 296 2.31 4.21 -16.26
N GLY A 297 3.38 3.64 -15.74
CA GLY A 297 3.90 3.92 -14.42
C GLY A 297 5.00 2.94 -14.04
N THR A 298 5.54 3.09 -12.84
CA THR A 298 6.68 2.29 -12.37
C THR A 298 6.38 1.62 -11.04
N LEU A 299 6.63 0.31 -10.98
CA LEU A 299 6.76 -0.44 -9.72
C LEU A 299 8.23 -0.79 -9.50
N THR A 300 8.80 -0.40 -8.36
CA THR A 300 10.12 -0.86 -7.92
C THR A 300 9.94 -1.78 -6.72
N THR A 301 10.52 -2.98 -6.76
CA THR A 301 10.37 -3.97 -5.68
C THR A 301 11.60 -4.85 -5.49
N GLN A 302 11.89 -5.27 -4.26
CA GLN A 302 13.02 -6.16 -3.98
C GLN A 302 12.95 -7.47 -4.79
N SER A 303 11.76 -8.06 -4.87
CA SER A 303 11.52 -9.23 -5.71
C SER A 303 10.07 -9.26 -6.15
N LEU A 304 9.86 -9.73 -7.38
CA LEU A 304 8.53 -9.94 -7.93
C LEU A 304 8.20 -11.43 -8.01
N GLN A 305 7.08 -11.82 -7.40
CA GLN A 305 6.43 -13.11 -7.62
C GLN A 305 5.11 -12.94 -8.37
N ALA A 306 5.16 -13.02 -9.69
CA ALA A 306 4.02 -12.80 -10.56
C ALA A 306 4.13 -13.57 -11.88
N SER A 307 2.98 -14.01 -12.39
CA SER A 307 2.87 -14.49 -13.76
C SER A 307 2.65 -13.33 -14.75
N PRO A 308 3.12 -13.44 -16.01
CA PRO A 308 2.74 -12.51 -17.08
C PRO A 308 1.24 -12.31 -17.24
N ALA A 309 0.42 -13.30 -16.90
CA ALA A 309 -1.04 -13.21 -16.97
C ALA A 309 -1.66 -12.19 -16.00
N GLN A 310 -0.93 -11.86 -14.93
CA GLN A 310 -1.38 -10.96 -13.86
C GLN A 310 -0.90 -9.51 -14.04
N LEU A 311 -0.08 -9.26 -15.06
CA LEU A 311 0.47 -7.96 -15.38
C LEU A 311 -0.17 -7.47 -16.68
N THR A 312 -0.80 -6.30 -16.71
CA THR A 312 -1.47 -5.79 -17.92
C THR A 312 -1.10 -4.35 -18.22
N GLY A 313 -1.34 -3.92 -19.47
CA GLY A 313 -1.07 -2.56 -19.91
C GLY A 313 0.39 -2.33 -20.30
N THR A 314 0.82 -1.06 -20.27
CA THR A 314 2.18 -0.60 -20.64
C THR A 314 2.84 0.11 -19.47
N GLY A 315 3.92 -0.45 -18.93
CA GLY A 315 4.61 0.14 -17.78
C GLY A 315 5.93 -0.54 -17.45
N THR A 316 6.54 -0.11 -16.36
CA THR A 316 7.88 -0.56 -15.97
C THR A 316 7.85 -1.22 -14.61
N ILE A 317 8.54 -2.35 -14.49
CA ILE A 317 8.84 -2.99 -13.22
C ILE A 317 10.36 -3.06 -13.05
N ASN A 318 10.88 -2.51 -11.96
CA ASN A 318 12.27 -2.68 -11.56
C ASN A 318 12.33 -3.67 -10.41
N THR A 319 13.17 -4.70 -10.51
CA THR A 319 13.27 -5.70 -9.46
C THR A 319 14.65 -6.31 -9.30
N ARG A 320 14.96 -6.82 -8.11
CA ARG A 320 16.21 -7.52 -7.79
C ARG A 320 16.05 -9.03 -7.65
N GLY A 321 14.84 -9.53 -7.87
CA GLY A 321 14.52 -10.95 -7.87
C GLY A 321 13.25 -11.22 -8.68
N LEU A 322 13.17 -12.40 -9.27
CA LEU A 322 12.05 -12.78 -10.12
C LEU A 322 11.71 -14.25 -9.94
N VAL A 323 10.48 -14.52 -9.52
CA VAL A 323 9.84 -15.83 -9.69
C VAL A 323 8.66 -15.63 -10.62
N SER A 324 8.77 -16.13 -11.85
CA SER A 324 7.78 -15.87 -12.90
C SER A 324 7.58 -17.06 -13.84
N ASP A 325 6.66 -16.90 -14.78
CA ASP A 325 6.34 -17.86 -15.83
C ASP A 325 6.96 -17.44 -17.18
N VAL A 326 8.11 -16.78 -17.13
CA VAL A 326 8.91 -16.43 -18.30
C VAL A 326 10.04 -17.42 -18.46
N ASP A 327 10.64 -17.44 -19.65
CA ASP A 327 11.92 -18.08 -19.89
C ASP A 327 13.04 -17.08 -19.57
N LEU A 328 13.85 -17.39 -18.57
CA LEU A 328 14.98 -16.56 -18.14
C LEU A 328 16.30 -17.32 -18.37
N ALA A 329 17.30 -16.63 -18.89
CA ALA A 329 18.63 -17.20 -19.11
C ALA A 329 19.70 -16.30 -18.48
N PHE A 330 20.71 -16.92 -17.88
CA PHE A 330 21.98 -16.29 -17.51
C PHE A 330 23.08 -17.04 -18.25
N ASP A 331 23.62 -16.42 -19.29
CA ASP A 331 24.61 -17.01 -20.19
C ASP A 331 25.55 -15.95 -20.77
N SER A 332 26.39 -16.29 -21.75
CA SER A 332 27.33 -15.35 -22.35
C SER A 332 26.66 -14.09 -22.94
N LEU A 333 25.39 -14.15 -23.32
CA LEU A 333 24.61 -13.05 -23.89
C LEU A 333 23.73 -12.34 -22.85
N HIS A 334 23.29 -13.06 -21.81
CA HIS A 334 22.35 -12.56 -20.80
C HIS A 334 23.05 -12.46 -19.43
N GLY A 335 23.34 -11.23 -18.99
CA GLY A 335 24.05 -10.93 -17.74
C GLY A 335 23.14 -10.91 -16.49
N LEU A 336 23.66 -10.38 -15.38
CA LEU A 336 22.89 -10.22 -14.13
C LEU A 336 21.93 -9.01 -14.14
N GLN A 337 22.16 -8.08 -15.07
CA GLN A 337 21.24 -7.00 -15.39
C GLN A 337 20.59 -7.33 -16.73
N GLN A 338 19.27 -7.41 -16.75
CA GLN A 338 18.50 -7.78 -17.94
C GLN A 338 17.23 -6.93 -18.03
N THR A 339 16.84 -6.61 -19.25
CA THR A 339 15.52 -6.05 -19.55
C THR A 339 14.74 -7.06 -20.35
N LEU A 340 13.62 -7.51 -19.79
CA LEU A 340 12.64 -8.38 -20.45
C LEU A 340 11.44 -7.54 -20.87
N THR A 341 10.81 -7.92 -21.97
CA THR A 341 9.55 -7.29 -22.40
C THR A 341 8.43 -8.33 -22.42
N ILE A 342 7.39 -8.09 -21.64
CA ILE A 342 6.22 -8.98 -21.55
C ILE A 342 5.13 -8.43 -22.48
N THR A 343 4.84 -9.16 -23.57
CA THR A 343 3.91 -8.77 -24.65
C THR A 343 2.96 -9.89 -25.08
N GLY A 344 2.75 -10.90 -24.23
CA GLY A 344 1.97 -12.09 -24.56
C GLY A 344 0.47 -11.89 -24.73
N ARG A 345 -0.05 -10.66 -24.54
CA ARG A 345 -1.49 -10.34 -24.63
C ARG A 345 -1.72 -9.00 -25.37
N PRO A 346 -2.89 -8.81 -26.02
CA PRO A 346 -3.23 -7.53 -26.63
C PRO A 346 -3.14 -6.36 -25.65
N GLY A 347 -2.42 -5.29 -26.03
CA GLY A 347 -2.22 -4.11 -25.19
C GLY A 347 -1.27 -4.31 -24.01
N GLN A 348 -0.60 -5.46 -23.91
CA GLN A 348 0.43 -5.73 -22.90
C GLN A 348 1.80 -5.36 -23.46
N ASN A 349 2.52 -4.48 -22.75
CA ASN A 349 3.89 -4.09 -23.03
C ASN A 349 4.58 -3.68 -21.74
N ILE A 350 4.94 -4.68 -20.92
CA ILE A 350 5.61 -4.44 -19.64
C ILE A 350 7.11 -4.56 -19.82
N THR A 351 7.84 -3.51 -19.50
CA THR A 351 9.30 -3.52 -19.38
C THR A 351 9.66 -4.00 -17.98
N LEU A 352 10.30 -5.16 -17.86
CA LEU A 352 10.79 -5.69 -16.60
C LEU A 352 12.31 -5.59 -16.58
N ASN A 353 12.83 -4.72 -15.72
CA ASN A 353 14.26 -4.56 -15.47
C ASN A 353 14.64 -5.40 -14.24
N LEU A 354 15.37 -6.48 -14.48
CA LEU A 354 15.93 -7.33 -13.44
C LEU A 354 17.39 -6.93 -13.21
N ASP A 355 17.74 -6.55 -11.98
CA ASP A 355 19.12 -6.27 -11.56
C ASP A 355 19.51 -7.12 -10.35
N MET A 356 20.23 -8.20 -10.62
CA MET A 356 20.80 -9.10 -9.62
C MET A 356 22.32 -8.93 -9.49
N SER A 357 22.86 -7.79 -9.91
CA SER A 357 24.32 -7.58 -9.95
C SER A 357 24.94 -7.22 -8.59
N ASP A 358 24.13 -6.79 -7.63
CA ASP A 358 24.53 -6.58 -6.23
C ASP A 358 24.26 -7.86 -5.42
N PRO A 359 25.28 -8.65 -5.05
CA PRO A 359 25.11 -9.92 -4.36
C PRO A 359 24.58 -9.78 -2.93
N ASP A 360 24.74 -8.62 -2.29
CA ASP A 360 24.28 -8.37 -0.93
C ASP A 360 22.82 -7.90 -0.90
N ASN A 361 22.24 -7.62 -2.07
CA ASN A 361 20.90 -7.09 -2.22
C ASN A 361 20.09 -7.79 -3.33
N VAL A 362 20.12 -9.12 -3.37
CA VAL A 362 19.32 -9.91 -4.31
C VAL A 362 17.96 -10.30 -3.71
N GLY A 363 16.96 -10.47 -4.57
CA GLY A 363 15.67 -11.05 -4.21
C GLY A 363 15.59 -12.55 -4.49
N ASP A 364 14.38 -13.11 -4.43
CA ASP A 364 14.13 -14.50 -4.83
C ASP A 364 14.35 -14.73 -6.32
N LEU A 365 14.70 -15.95 -6.70
CA LEU A 365 14.81 -16.37 -8.10
C LEU A 365 14.08 -17.68 -8.33
N GLY A 366 13.40 -17.81 -9.46
CA GLY A 366 12.69 -19.04 -9.74
C GLY A 366 11.94 -19.09 -11.06
N ALA A 367 11.41 -20.28 -11.33
CA ALA A 367 10.70 -20.61 -12.55
C ALA A 367 9.35 -21.29 -12.21
N GLY A 368 8.30 -20.93 -12.96
CA GLY A 368 6.96 -21.48 -12.78
C GLY A 368 6.29 -20.96 -11.51
N CYS A 369 6.00 -19.66 -11.49
CA CYS A 369 5.27 -18.99 -10.42
C CYS A 369 3.84 -19.51 -10.29
N ALA A 370 3.04 -19.43 -11.35
CA ALA A 370 1.62 -19.84 -11.38
C ALA A 370 1.24 -20.63 -12.63
N GLY A 371 2.08 -20.59 -13.65
CA GLY A 371 2.00 -21.34 -14.89
C GLY A 371 3.33 -22.02 -15.19
N ASN A 372 3.75 -21.98 -16.45
CA ASN A 372 4.98 -22.63 -16.89
C ASN A 372 6.09 -21.60 -17.05
N GLY A 373 7.26 -21.85 -16.50
CA GLY A 373 8.44 -21.00 -16.71
C GLY A 373 9.72 -21.81 -16.70
N SER A 374 10.79 -21.23 -17.25
CA SER A 374 12.11 -21.85 -17.25
C SER A 374 13.22 -20.90 -16.83
N LEU A 375 14.27 -21.46 -16.24
CA LEU A 375 15.49 -20.76 -15.87
C LEU A 375 16.71 -21.56 -16.35
N THR A 376 17.60 -20.94 -17.12
CA THR A 376 18.86 -21.56 -17.54
C THR A 376 20.04 -20.75 -17.00
N ILE A 377 21.01 -21.40 -16.37
CA ILE A 377 22.28 -20.81 -15.94
C ILE A 377 23.41 -21.61 -16.58
N ARG A 378 24.17 -20.98 -17.47
CA ARG A 378 25.22 -21.62 -18.28
C ARG A 378 26.38 -20.69 -18.58
N ASP A 379 27.33 -21.13 -19.41
CA ASP A 379 28.49 -20.36 -19.87
C ASP A 379 29.33 -19.73 -18.73
N GLY A 380 29.44 -20.41 -17.58
CA GLY A 380 30.23 -19.94 -16.44
C GLY A 380 29.59 -18.84 -15.60
N ARG A 381 28.29 -18.55 -15.77
CA ARG A 381 27.58 -17.52 -14.99
C ARG A 381 27.34 -17.95 -13.55
N THR A 382 27.55 -17.03 -12.61
CA THR A 382 27.23 -17.19 -11.20
C THR A 382 26.04 -16.29 -10.86
N VAL A 383 24.98 -16.87 -10.33
CA VAL A 383 23.74 -16.18 -9.96
C VAL A 383 23.47 -16.42 -8.48
N ARG A 384 23.20 -15.34 -7.75
CA ARG A 384 22.80 -15.38 -6.34
C ARG A 384 21.34 -15.01 -6.18
N SER A 385 20.66 -15.62 -5.22
CA SER A 385 19.30 -15.23 -4.82
C SER A 385 19.11 -15.45 -3.33
N LEU A 386 18.09 -14.80 -2.75
CA LEU A 386 17.70 -15.06 -1.38
C LEU A 386 17.11 -16.47 -1.26
N GLN A 387 15.92 -16.68 -1.85
CA GLN A 387 15.31 -18.00 -1.98
C GLN A 387 15.27 -18.45 -3.44
N GLY A 388 15.19 -19.77 -3.63
CA GLY A 388 15.03 -20.44 -4.92
C GLY A 388 13.70 -21.18 -5.00
N TYR A 389 12.92 -20.93 -6.05
CA TYR A 389 11.64 -21.60 -6.27
C TYR A 389 11.52 -22.21 -7.66
N VAL A 390 11.27 -23.52 -7.73
CA VAL A 390 11.01 -24.22 -8.99
C VAL A 390 9.65 -24.92 -8.90
N GLY A 391 8.65 -24.39 -9.60
CA GLY A 391 7.26 -24.84 -9.44
C GLY A 391 6.64 -24.35 -8.13
N LEU A 392 6.43 -23.04 -8.02
CA LEU A 392 6.01 -22.37 -6.80
C LEU A 392 4.58 -22.71 -6.37
N ARG A 393 3.57 -22.41 -7.20
CA ARG A 393 2.14 -22.53 -6.84
C ARG A 393 1.51 -23.82 -7.35
N ALA A 394 0.33 -24.14 -6.82
CA ALA A 394 -0.44 -25.28 -7.28
C ALA A 394 -0.67 -25.22 -8.80
N ARG A 395 -0.45 -26.34 -9.50
CA ARG A 395 -0.55 -26.47 -10.96
C ARG A 395 0.46 -25.66 -11.79
N SER A 396 1.43 -25.00 -11.16
CA SER A 396 2.55 -24.41 -11.90
C SER A 396 3.58 -25.48 -12.28
N SER A 397 4.38 -25.20 -13.31
CA SER A 397 5.52 -26.02 -13.73
C SER A 397 6.77 -25.14 -13.88
N GLY A 398 7.79 -25.40 -13.07
CA GLY A 398 9.09 -24.76 -13.18
C GLY A 398 10.14 -25.73 -13.70
N THR A 399 10.96 -25.31 -14.65
CA THR A 399 12.13 -26.08 -15.11
C THR A 399 13.39 -25.25 -14.99
N VAL A 400 14.39 -25.75 -14.28
CA VAL A 400 15.69 -25.09 -14.12
C VAL A 400 16.82 -25.99 -14.62
N SER A 401 17.75 -25.42 -15.40
CA SER A 401 18.99 -26.06 -15.80
C SER A 401 20.18 -25.23 -15.37
N VAL A 402 21.08 -25.83 -14.58
CA VAL A 402 22.40 -25.27 -14.26
C VAL A 402 23.45 -26.15 -14.92
N HIS A 403 24.02 -25.69 -16.03
CA HIS A 403 24.91 -26.53 -16.84
C HIS A 403 26.25 -25.86 -17.13
N GLY A 404 27.29 -26.69 -17.20
CA GLY A 404 28.59 -26.28 -17.72
C GLY A 404 29.58 -25.84 -16.63
N PRO A 405 30.89 -25.91 -16.91
CA PRO A 405 31.92 -25.54 -15.95
C PRO A 405 31.77 -24.08 -15.49
N GLY A 406 31.80 -23.87 -14.17
CA GLY A 406 31.74 -22.54 -13.57
C GLY A 406 30.34 -21.94 -13.46
N SER A 407 29.31 -22.59 -14.03
CA SER A 407 27.93 -22.14 -13.89
C SER A 407 27.38 -22.48 -12.52
N THR A 408 26.90 -21.46 -11.80
CA THR A 408 26.46 -21.62 -10.41
C THR A 408 25.16 -20.91 -10.09
N TRP A 409 24.33 -21.55 -9.27
CA TRP A 409 23.21 -20.95 -8.56
C TRP A 409 23.42 -21.10 -7.06
N ASP A 410 23.56 -19.98 -6.35
CA ASP A 410 23.82 -19.94 -4.89
C ASP A 410 22.64 -19.22 -4.21
N THR A 411 21.80 -19.98 -3.50
CA THR A 411 20.70 -19.43 -2.69
C THR A 411 21.18 -19.25 -1.25
N SER A 412 21.08 -18.03 -0.71
CA SER A 412 21.53 -17.74 0.66
C SER A 412 20.59 -18.28 1.74
N ASP A 413 19.33 -18.60 1.37
CA ASP A 413 18.36 -19.26 2.23
C ASP A 413 17.89 -20.59 1.57
N SER A 414 16.60 -20.79 1.35
CA SER A 414 16.05 -22.07 0.90
C SER A 414 15.98 -22.21 -0.61
N LEU A 415 16.22 -23.43 -1.11
CA LEU A 415 15.89 -23.86 -2.48
C LEU A 415 14.82 -24.94 -2.43
N THR A 416 13.67 -24.66 -3.05
CA THR A 416 12.57 -25.62 -3.17
C THR A 416 12.32 -26.02 -4.62
N VAL A 417 12.35 -27.32 -4.89
CA VAL A 417 11.99 -27.92 -6.18
C VAL A 417 10.68 -28.69 -6.03
N GLY A 418 9.63 -28.20 -6.68
CA GLY A 418 8.25 -28.63 -6.47
C GLY A 418 7.74 -28.11 -5.12
N HIS A 419 7.43 -26.82 -5.02
CA HIS A 419 6.93 -26.23 -3.77
C HIS A 419 5.47 -26.65 -3.54
N ARG A 420 4.53 -26.06 -4.28
CA ARG A 420 3.13 -26.55 -4.38
C ARG A 420 2.80 -27.05 -5.79
N GLY A 421 3.68 -26.79 -6.75
CA GLY A 421 3.54 -27.19 -8.15
C GLY A 421 4.46 -28.34 -8.53
N SER A 422 4.77 -28.41 -9.83
CA SER A 422 5.77 -29.32 -10.39
C SER A 422 7.07 -28.58 -10.63
N GLY A 423 8.17 -29.06 -10.08
CA GLY A 423 9.50 -28.49 -10.30
C GLY A 423 10.48 -29.53 -10.81
N THR A 424 11.28 -29.15 -11.80
CA THR A 424 12.40 -29.95 -12.30
C THR A 424 13.67 -29.12 -12.25
N LEU A 425 14.71 -29.63 -11.58
CA LEU A 425 16.04 -29.04 -11.55
C LEU A 425 17.06 -30.03 -12.09
N THR A 426 17.76 -29.65 -13.15
CA THR A 426 18.87 -30.42 -13.71
C THR A 426 20.18 -29.69 -13.48
N ILE A 427 21.15 -30.38 -12.87
CA ILE A 427 22.51 -29.89 -12.62
C ILE A 427 23.46 -30.79 -13.39
N ALA A 428 24.08 -30.26 -14.44
CA ALA A 428 24.79 -31.08 -15.42
C ALA A 428 26.14 -30.49 -15.85
N ALA A 429 27.00 -31.34 -16.41
CA ALA A 429 28.25 -30.94 -17.07
C ALA A 429 29.15 -29.99 -16.23
N GLY A 430 29.24 -30.22 -14.91
CA GLY A 430 30.07 -29.41 -14.02
C GLY A 430 29.39 -28.19 -13.40
N GLY A 431 28.08 -28.03 -13.63
CA GLY A 431 27.25 -27.00 -12.99
C GLY A 431 27.12 -27.22 -11.48
N LYS A 432 26.92 -26.14 -10.72
CA LYS A 432 26.85 -26.22 -9.25
C LYS A 432 25.65 -25.46 -8.70
N VAL A 433 24.95 -26.07 -7.76
CA VAL A 433 23.91 -25.43 -6.98
C VAL A 433 24.29 -25.47 -5.51
N THR A 434 24.10 -24.37 -4.80
CA THR A 434 24.28 -24.30 -3.34
C THR A 434 23.03 -23.70 -2.70
N SER A 435 22.63 -24.25 -1.56
CA SER A 435 21.53 -23.73 -0.76
C SER A 435 21.80 -23.85 0.74
N GLU A 436 21.20 -22.98 1.56
CA GLU A 436 21.25 -23.15 3.01
C GLU A 436 20.35 -24.33 3.41
N SER A 437 19.13 -24.38 2.92
CA SER A 437 18.25 -25.54 3.08
C SER A 437 17.63 -25.96 1.74
N GLY A 438 17.39 -27.26 1.58
CA GLY A 438 16.83 -27.82 0.36
C GLY A 438 15.53 -28.56 0.63
N SER A 439 14.57 -28.45 -0.29
CA SER A 439 13.35 -29.25 -0.29
C SER A 439 13.01 -29.73 -1.69
N ILE A 440 12.68 -31.01 -1.83
CA ILE A 440 12.22 -31.62 -3.08
C ILE A 440 10.82 -32.20 -2.82
N GLY A 441 9.79 -31.67 -3.47
CA GLY A 441 8.40 -32.05 -3.22
C GLY A 441 7.94 -31.62 -1.82
N ASN A 442 7.71 -30.31 -1.64
CA ASN A 442 7.58 -29.69 -0.32
C ASN A 442 6.19 -29.83 0.31
N TYR A 443 5.13 -29.69 -0.48
CA TYR A 443 3.74 -29.81 -0.03
C TYR A 443 3.05 -31.05 -0.60
N TYR A 444 1.99 -31.49 0.06
CA TYR A 444 1.16 -32.61 -0.42
C TYR A 444 0.68 -32.37 -1.86
N GLY A 445 0.89 -33.34 -2.74
CA GLY A 445 0.51 -33.27 -4.15
C GLY A 445 1.47 -32.48 -5.05
N SER A 446 2.54 -31.89 -4.51
CA SER A 446 3.62 -31.30 -5.31
C SER A 446 4.53 -32.38 -5.90
N MET A 447 5.19 -32.08 -7.02
CA MET A 447 6.13 -32.98 -7.68
C MET A 447 7.48 -32.29 -7.83
N GLY A 448 8.47 -32.70 -7.04
CA GLY A 448 9.85 -32.23 -7.18
C GLY A 448 10.71 -33.31 -7.83
N ILE A 449 11.46 -32.95 -8.87
CA ILE A 449 12.45 -33.82 -9.51
C ILE A 449 13.77 -33.06 -9.58
N VAL A 450 14.83 -33.65 -9.00
CA VAL A 450 16.18 -33.13 -9.13
C VAL A 450 17.08 -34.20 -9.76
N THR A 451 17.83 -33.82 -10.77
CA THR A 451 18.85 -34.67 -11.41
C THR A 451 20.20 -33.98 -11.29
N VAL A 452 21.17 -34.66 -10.68
CA VAL A 452 22.58 -34.24 -10.64
C VAL A 452 23.37 -35.24 -11.49
N GLU A 453 23.84 -34.81 -12.65
CA GLU A 453 24.48 -35.71 -13.61
C GLU A 453 25.80 -35.19 -14.18
N GLY A 454 26.71 -36.12 -14.47
CA GLY A 454 27.97 -35.82 -15.13
C GLY A 454 29.06 -35.29 -14.20
N ILE A 455 30.29 -35.35 -14.68
CA ILE A 455 31.48 -35.11 -13.86
C ILE A 455 31.52 -33.67 -13.32
N GLY A 456 31.75 -33.54 -12.01
CA GLY A 456 31.90 -32.25 -11.33
C GLY A 456 30.59 -31.50 -11.03
N SER A 457 29.43 -32.06 -11.41
CA SER A 457 28.12 -31.49 -11.08
C SER A 457 27.80 -31.70 -9.60
N THR A 458 27.29 -30.66 -8.91
CA THR A 458 27.01 -30.76 -7.47
C THR A 458 25.79 -29.96 -7.05
N TRP A 459 25.02 -30.51 -6.10
CA TRP A 459 24.16 -29.72 -5.23
C TRP A 459 24.68 -29.81 -3.79
N THR A 460 25.11 -28.69 -3.23
CA THR A 460 25.56 -28.58 -1.85
C THR A 460 24.47 -27.92 -0.99
N ASN A 461 24.03 -28.60 0.07
CA ASN A 461 23.17 -28.02 1.10
C ASN A 461 24.00 -27.77 2.36
N ARG A 462 24.00 -26.53 2.88
CA ARG A 462 24.76 -26.17 4.10
C ARG A 462 24.05 -26.62 5.38
N GLY A 463 22.73 -26.68 5.34
CA GLY A 463 21.83 -27.20 6.36
C GLY A 463 21.07 -28.45 5.88
N SER A 464 19.77 -28.54 6.20
CA SER A 464 18.98 -29.75 5.94
C SER A 464 18.48 -29.86 4.50
N LEU A 465 18.49 -31.08 3.95
CA LEU A 465 17.78 -31.44 2.73
C LEU A 465 16.57 -32.34 3.08
N LYS A 466 15.37 -31.96 2.65
CA LYS A 466 14.15 -32.75 2.75
C LYS A 466 13.76 -33.30 1.39
N VAL A 467 13.50 -34.60 1.30
CA VAL A 467 13.17 -35.28 0.04
C VAL A 467 11.81 -35.96 0.17
N GLY A 468 10.78 -35.33 -0.38
CA GLY A 468 9.45 -35.90 -0.63
C GLY A 468 9.21 -36.26 -2.11
N GLY A 469 10.09 -35.81 -3.02
CA GLY A 469 10.06 -36.10 -4.45
C GLY A 469 11.19 -37.03 -4.93
N THR A 470 11.59 -36.88 -6.19
CA THR A 470 12.64 -37.71 -6.82
C THR A 470 13.98 -36.98 -6.84
N LEU A 471 15.03 -37.64 -6.38
CA LEU A 471 16.42 -37.20 -6.48
C LEU A 471 17.25 -38.27 -7.21
N ASN A 472 17.77 -37.93 -8.38
CA ASN A 472 18.64 -38.79 -9.18
C ASN A 472 20.07 -38.24 -9.15
N VAL A 473 21.05 -39.09 -8.85
CA VAL A 473 22.47 -38.74 -8.85
C VAL A 473 23.21 -39.79 -9.67
N THR A 474 23.83 -39.38 -10.79
CA THR A 474 24.44 -40.29 -11.77
C THR A 474 25.76 -39.80 -12.35
#